data_AF-A0A520E271-F1
#
_entry.id   AF-A0A520E271-F1
#
_cell.length_a   1.000
_cell.length_b   1.000
_cell.length_c   1.000
_cell.angle_alpha   90.00
_cell.angle_beta   90.00
_cell.angle_gamma   90.00
#
_symmetry.space_group_name_H-M   'P 1'
#
loop_
_entity.id
_entity.type
_entity.pdbx_description
1 polymer ?
#
loop_
_entity_poly.entity_id
_entity_poly.type
_entity_poly.pdbx_seq_one_letter_code
_entity_poly.pdbx_strand_id
1 'polypeptide(L)'
;MSFRFTLLFFLSLNSFAFLSFAQEIKIVDKPIIYDSTRIRLSLDYLKQRHGMVQKMPTIQPKIIVLHWTAAKTFSSTFNAFNPSKLPNGDRKDIAKVSALNTSSQYMV
;
A
#
# COMPACT_ATOMS: atom_id res chain seq x y z
N MET A 1 -21.01 -19.60 52.16
CA MET A 1 -21.19 -18.31 51.46
C MET A 1 -19.92 -17.82 50.74
N SER A 2 -18.71 -18.26 51.11
CA SER A 2 -17.46 -17.75 50.50
C SER A 2 -17.13 -18.24 49.09
N PHE A 3 -17.40 -19.51 48.74
CA PHE A 3 -17.02 -20.08 47.43
C PHE A 3 -17.73 -19.39 46.24
N ARG A 4 -19.00 -19.00 46.41
CA ARG A 4 -19.76 -18.25 45.39
C ARG A 4 -19.23 -16.82 45.20
N PHE A 5 -18.79 -16.17 46.27
CA PHE A 5 -18.17 -14.84 46.20
C PHE A 5 -16.80 -14.89 45.51
N THR A 6 -15.98 -15.91 45.80
CA THR A 6 -14.68 -16.10 45.13
C THR A 6 -14.85 -16.40 43.64
N LEU A 7 -15.82 -17.25 43.26
CA LEU A 7 -16.11 -17.56 41.86
C LEU A 7 -16.61 -16.33 41.08
N LEU A 8 -17.49 -15.53 41.68
CA LEU A 8 -17.99 -14.28 41.08
C LEU A 8 -16.87 -13.24 40.93
N PHE A 9 -15.93 -13.16 41.88
CA PHE A 9 -14.74 -12.30 41.79
C PHE A 9 -13.77 -12.72 40.67
N PHE A 10 -13.53 -14.02 40.50
CA PHE A 10 -12.72 -14.53 39.38
C PHE A 10 -13.40 -14.36 38.00
N LEU A 11 -14.73 -14.47 37.94
CA LEU A 11 -15.52 -14.16 36.74
C LEU A 11 -15.48 -12.66 36.41
N SER A 12 -15.56 -11.78 37.42
CA SER A 12 -15.49 -10.32 37.18
C SER A 12 -14.10 -9.83 36.78
N LEU A 13 -13.02 -10.46 37.24
CA LEU A 13 -11.66 -10.16 36.77
C LEU A 13 -11.43 -10.58 35.31
N ASN A 14 -12.07 -11.65 34.83
CA ASN A 14 -11.99 -12.08 33.43
C ASN A 14 -12.74 -11.16 32.47
N SER A 15 -13.78 -10.46 32.94
CA SER A 15 -14.54 -9.51 32.11
C SER A 15 -13.80 -8.21 31.81
N PHE A 16 -12.77 -7.85 32.59
CA PHE A 16 -11.95 -6.65 32.37
C PHE A 16 -10.81 -6.84 31.34
N ALA A 17 -10.51 -8.08 30.95
CA ALA A 17 -9.34 -8.39 30.12
C ALA A 17 -9.55 -8.25 28.60
N PHE A 18 -10.76 -7.86 28.13
CA PHE A 18 -11.09 -7.86 26.70
C PHE A 18 -11.30 -6.47 26.07
N LEU A 19 -10.98 -5.38 26.77
CA LEU A 19 -10.92 -4.06 26.15
C LEU A 19 -9.52 -3.81 25.54
N SER A 20 -9.09 -4.70 24.65
CA SER A 20 -7.99 -4.37 23.75
C SER A 20 -8.52 -3.35 22.75
N PHE A 21 -8.26 -2.06 22.98
CA PHE A 21 -8.44 -1.04 21.96
C PHE A 21 -7.52 -1.39 20.79
N ALA A 22 -8.07 -2.04 19.76
CA ALA A 22 -7.40 -2.13 18.48
C ALA A 22 -7.23 -0.69 17.98
N GLN A 23 -5.98 -0.26 17.81
CA GLN A 23 -5.69 1.07 17.27
C GLN A 23 -6.32 1.16 15.88
N GLU A 24 -7.24 2.10 15.68
CA GLU A 24 -7.86 2.34 14.38
C GLU A 24 -6.77 2.83 13.41
N ILE A 25 -6.55 2.08 12.32
CA ILE A 25 -5.63 2.49 11.26
C ILE A 25 -6.31 3.59 10.47
N LYS A 26 -5.84 4.83 10.66
CA LYS A 26 -6.29 5.97 9.86
C LYS A 26 -5.63 5.95 8.49
N ILE A 27 -6.42 5.69 7.45
CA ILE A 27 -5.99 5.81 6.06
C ILE A 27 -6.30 7.23 5.59
N VAL A 28 -5.31 7.92 5.01
CA VAL A 28 -5.47 9.26 4.44
C VAL A 28 -5.39 9.15 2.93
N ASP A 29 -6.48 9.50 2.25
CA ASP A 29 -6.53 9.49 0.79
C ASP A 29 -5.66 10.60 0.20
N LYS A 30 -4.60 10.18 -0.48
CA LYS A 30 -3.72 11.07 -1.24
C LYS A 30 -3.29 10.40 -2.53
N PRO A 31 -4.18 10.31 -3.55
CA PRO A 31 -3.85 9.67 -4.80
C PRO A 31 -2.76 10.44 -5.54
N ILE A 32 -1.90 9.70 -6.23
CA ILE A 32 -0.98 10.25 -7.23
C ILE A 32 -1.74 10.59 -8.52
N ILE A 33 -1.08 11.28 -9.45
CA ILE A 33 -1.62 11.49 -10.81
C ILE A 33 -1.86 10.13 -11.48
N TYR A 34 -3.14 9.85 -11.75
CA TYR A 34 -3.60 8.64 -12.42
C TYR A 34 -4.33 8.98 -13.72
N ASP A 35 -3.59 9.62 -14.62
CA ASP A 35 -4.08 10.12 -15.90
C ASP A 35 -4.08 9.03 -16.99
N SER A 36 -4.59 9.39 -18.18
CA SER A 36 -4.59 8.51 -19.35
C SER A 36 -3.19 8.08 -19.77
N THR A 37 -2.16 8.89 -19.50
CA THR A 37 -0.76 8.53 -19.74
C THR A 37 -0.32 7.39 -18.84
N ARG A 38 -0.57 7.46 -17.53
CA ARG A 38 -0.24 6.36 -16.61
C ARG A 38 -0.99 5.09 -16.97
N ILE A 39 -2.29 5.20 -17.29
CA ILE A 39 -3.12 4.06 -17.68
C ILE A 39 -2.53 3.35 -18.90
N ARG A 40 -2.24 4.10 -19.97
CA ARG A 40 -1.63 3.56 -21.19
C ARG A 40 -0.29 2.89 -20.91
N LEU A 41 0.61 3.59 -20.19
CA LEU A 41 1.93 3.05 -19.85
C LEU A 41 1.85 1.79 -18.97
N SER A 42 0.84 1.70 -18.10
CA SER A 42 0.61 0.51 -17.26
C SER A 42 0.15 -0.68 -18.11
N LEU A 43 -0.79 -0.46 -19.04
CA LEU A 43 -1.23 -1.50 -19.99
C LEU A 43 -0.07 -1.99 -20.88
N ASP A 44 0.75 -1.06 -21.39
CA ASP A 44 1.93 -1.40 -22.20
C ASP A 44 2.94 -2.22 -21.38
N TYR A 45 3.22 -1.81 -20.14
CA TYR A 45 4.12 -2.54 -19.24
C TYR A 45 3.61 -3.95 -18.96
N LEU A 46 2.32 -4.10 -18.63
CA LEU A 46 1.69 -5.40 -18.38
C LEU A 46 1.78 -6.32 -19.60
N LYS A 47 1.51 -5.79 -20.80
CA LYS A 47 1.61 -6.54 -22.05
C LYS A 47 3.06 -6.95 -22.34
N GLN A 48 4.01 -6.02 -22.26
CA GLN A 48 5.39 -6.26 -22.67
C GLN A 48 6.19 -7.09 -21.66
N ARG A 49 5.94 -6.92 -20.35
CA ARG A 49 6.73 -7.56 -19.29
C ARG A 49 6.10 -8.84 -18.77
N HIS A 50 4.78 -8.95 -18.85
CA HIS A 50 4.03 -10.06 -18.27
C HIS A 50 3.12 -10.78 -19.27
N GLY A 51 3.09 -10.36 -20.54
CA GLY A 51 2.22 -10.96 -21.55
C GLY A 51 0.72 -10.74 -21.30
N MET A 52 0.35 -9.82 -20.38
CA MET A 52 -1.02 -9.61 -19.97
C MET A 52 -1.71 -8.57 -20.87
N VAL A 53 -2.65 -9.01 -21.70
CA VAL A 53 -3.46 -8.13 -22.55
C VAL A 53 -4.82 -7.88 -21.90
N GLN A 54 -5.06 -6.63 -21.47
CA GLN A 54 -6.30 -6.24 -20.80
C GLN A 54 -6.70 -4.81 -21.15
N LYS A 55 -7.96 -4.44 -20.88
CA LYS A 55 -8.52 -3.11 -21.18
C LYS A 55 -8.23 -2.07 -20.09
N MET A 56 -8.00 -2.53 -18.86
CA MET A 56 -7.72 -1.70 -17.69
C MET A 56 -6.51 -2.26 -16.94
N PRO A 57 -5.65 -1.44 -16.34
CA PRO A 57 -4.48 -1.89 -15.59
C PRO A 57 -4.86 -2.38 -14.19
N THR A 58 -5.82 -3.30 -14.12
CA THR A 58 -6.25 -3.92 -12.86
C THR A 58 -5.35 -5.09 -12.50
N ILE A 59 -5.17 -5.30 -11.21
CA ILE A 59 -4.45 -6.44 -10.64
C ILE A 59 -5.32 -7.13 -9.61
N GLN A 60 -5.13 -8.44 -9.43
CA GLN A 60 -5.69 -9.17 -8.30
C GLN A 60 -4.58 -9.33 -7.26
N PRO A 61 -4.62 -8.62 -6.11
CA PRO A 61 -3.60 -8.77 -5.08
C PRO A 61 -3.56 -10.21 -4.57
N LYS A 62 -2.34 -10.77 -4.45
CA LYS A 62 -2.09 -12.13 -3.93
C LYS A 62 -1.21 -12.13 -2.69
N ILE A 63 -0.28 -11.17 -2.60
CA ILE A 63 0.72 -11.04 -1.53
C ILE A 63 0.87 -9.54 -1.21
N ILE A 64 1.13 -9.22 0.05
CA ILE A 64 1.53 -7.88 0.49
C ILE A 64 3.04 -7.87 0.66
N VAL A 65 3.73 -6.93 0.02
CA VAL A 65 5.17 -6.72 0.16
C VAL A 65 5.39 -5.39 0.87
N LEU A 66 6.04 -5.43 2.03
CA LEU A 66 6.53 -4.24 2.71
C LEU A 66 7.94 -3.94 2.22
N HIS A 67 8.14 -2.75 1.65
CA HIS A 67 9.43 -2.34 1.08
C HIS A 67 9.83 -0.96 1.61
N TRP A 68 11.07 -0.83 2.08
CA TRP A 68 11.63 0.47 2.44
C TRP A 68 12.00 1.24 1.16
N THR A 69 11.34 2.37 0.95
CA THR A 69 11.48 3.24 -0.23
C THR A 69 12.79 4.05 -0.31
N ALA A 70 13.75 3.83 0.59
CA ALA A 70 15.02 4.56 0.77
C ALA A 70 14.91 6.08 1.05
N ALA A 71 13.79 6.72 0.74
CA ALA A 71 13.51 8.12 1.04
C ALA A 71 13.24 8.35 2.53
N LYS A 72 13.57 9.55 3.03
CA LYS A 72 13.47 9.90 4.45
C LYS A 72 12.12 10.49 4.87
N THR A 73 11.30 10.92 3.91
CA THR A 73 10.03 11.60 4.20
C THR A 73 8.90 11.13 3.30
N PHE A 74 7.68 11.23 3.81
CA PHE A 74 6.46 11.01 3.04
C PHE A 74 6.44 11.87 1.77
N SER A 75 6.63 13.19 1.90
CA SER A 75 6.56 14.11 0.77
C SER A 75 7.57 13.81 -0.33
N SER A 76 8.79 13.41 0.05
CA SER A 76 9.81 13.01 -0.94
C SER A 76 9.37 11.77 -1.73
N THR A 77 8.86 10.74 -1.04
CA THR A 77 8.38 9.51 -1.70
C THR A 77 7.14 9.79 -2.56
N PHE A 78 6.18 10.56 -2.03
CA PHE A 78 4.99 10.95 -2.78
C PHE A 78 5.35 11.71 -4.06
N ASN A 79 6.20 12.73 -3.96
CA ASN A 79 6.62 13.53 -5.11
C ASN A 79 7.38 12.69 -6.15
N ALA A 80 8.15 11.69 -5.72
CA ALA A 80 8.83 10.77 -6.63
C ALA A 80 7.85 9.86 -7.41
N PHE A 81 6.81 9.36 -6.75
CA PHE A 81 5.81 8.48 -7.39
C PHE A 81 4.69 9.24 -8.13
N ASN A 82 4.48 10.52 -7.81
CA ASN A 82 3.36 11.30 -8.31
C ASN A 82 3.30 11.39 -9.86
N PRO A 83 4.40 11.70 -10.58
CA PRO A 83 4.37 11.83 -12.03
C PRO A 83 4.16 10.48 -12.72
N SER A 84 3.36 10.44 -13.79
CA SER A 84 3.07 9.22 -14.57
C SER A 84 4.29 8.61 -15.27
N LYS A 85 5.28 9.46 -15.58
CA LYS A 85 6.53 9.06 -16.25
C LYS A 85 7.70 9.11 -15.29
N LEU A 86 8.67 8.23 -15.50
CA LEU A 86 9.97 8.35 -14.83
C LEU A 86 10.54 9.77 -15.07
N PRO A 87 11.06 10.44 -14.03
CA PRO A 87 11.72 11.74 -14.19
C PRO A 87 12.85 11.64 -15.24
N ASN A 88 12.91 12.60 -16.17
CA ASN A 88 13.91 12.59 -17.23
C ASN A 88 15.33 12.64 -16.62
N GLY A 89 16.18 11.67 -17.00
CA GLY A 89 17.59 11.61 -16.58
C GLY A 89 17.86 10.68 -15.40
N ASP A 90 16.85 10.36 -14.60
CA ASP A 90 16.97 9.40 -13.50
C ASP A 90 16.72 7.97 -13.99
N ARG A 91 17.46 7.01 -13.41
CA ARG A 91 17.22 5.56 -13.57
C ARG A 91 17.29 5.07 -15.04
N LYS A 92 18.37 5.44 -15.74
CA LYS A 92 18.65 5.12 -17.15
C LYS A 92 18.43 3.63 -17.52
N ASP A 93 18.69 2.70 -16.61
CA ASP A 93 18.56 1.27 -16.89
C ASP A 93 17.10 0.81 -17.01
N ILE A 94 16.20 1.32 -16.18
CA ILE A 94 14.76 0.98 -16.27
C ILE A 94 14.03 1.82 -17.32
N ALA A 95 14.52 3.04 -17.60
CA ALA A 95 13.97 3.89 -18.65
C ALA A 95 14.10 3.25 -20.05
N LYS A 96 15.09 2.37 -20.26
CA LYS A 96 15.22 1.56 -21.48
C LYS A 96 14.06 0.56 -21.67
N VAL A 97 13.42 0.16 -20.57
CA VAL A 97 12.38 -0.89 -20.57
C VAL A 97 10.98 -0.27 -20.61
N SER A 98 10.74 0.80 -19.85
CA SER A 98 9.47 1.53 -19.88
C SER A 98 9.63 2.93 -19.33
N ALA A 99 8.86 3.87 -19.87
CA ALA A 99 8.74 5.21 -19.31
C ALA A 99 7.77 5.28 -18.11
N LEU A 100 7.06 4.19 -17.78
CA LEU A 100 6.12 4.12 -16.66
C LEU A 100 6.84 4.39 -15.33
N ASN A 101 6.36 5.37 -14.58
CA ASN A 101 6.82 5.55 -13.20
C ASN A 101 6.21 4.51 -12.27
N THR A 102 6.98 4.08 -11.27
CA THR A 102 6.49 3.17 -10.25
C THR A 102 5.53 3.87 -9.27
N SER A 103 4.74 3.08 -8.54
CA SER A 103 3.82 3.54 -7.51
C SER A 103 3.60 2.43 -6.48
N SER A 104 2.93 2.78 -5.37
CA SER A 104 2.47 1.83 -4.36
C SER A 104 0.97 2.04 -4.11
N GLN A 105 0.28 0.98 -3.68
CA GLN A 105 -1.13 1.06 -3.26
C GLN A 105 -1.27 1.79 -1.92
N TYR A 106 -0.30 1.61 -1.02
CA TYR A 106 -0.25 2.26 0.28
C TYR A 106 1.17 2.76 0.58
N MET A 107 1.25 3.82 1.37
CA MET A 107 2.50 4.30 1.96
C MET A 107 2.28 4.39 3.47
N VAL A 108 3.19 3.77 4.22
CA VAL A 108 3.11 3.63 5.68
C VAL A 108 4.21 4.42 6.35
#